data_AF-X1JHB1-F1
#
_entry.id   AF-X1JHB1-F1
#
_cell.length_a   1.000
_cell.length_b   1.000
_cell.length_c   1.000
_cell.angle_alpha   90.00
_cell.angle_beta   90.00
_cell.angle_gamma   90.00
#
_symmetry.space_group_name_H-M   'P 1'
#
loop_
_entity.id
_entity.type
_entity.pdbx_description
1 polymer ?
#
loop_
_entity_poly.entity_id
_entity_poly.type
_entity_poly.pdbx_seq_one_letter_code
_entity_poly.pdbx_strand_id
1 'polypeptide(L)' 'MRTQVGDKYVLEEMMKLKANLGGEQSGHTIFLDDCPTGDGILTSLKMLEVMAA' A
#
# COMPACT_ATOMS: atom_id res chain seq x y z
N MET A 1 2.63 -2.50 12.25
CA MET A 1 3.10 -1.12 12.52
C MET A 1 1.92 -0.17 12.42
N ARG A 2 1.94 0.97 13.13
CA ARG A 2 0.94 2.04 12.98
C ARG A 2 1.69 3.36 12.85
N THR A 3 1.21 4.22 11.97
CA THR A 3 1.74 5.57 11.73
C THR A 3 0.73 6.61 12.21
N GLN A 4 1.09 7.89 12.14
CA GLN A 4 0.09 8.95 12.18
C GLN A 4 -0.85 8.84 10.95
N VAL A 5 -2.05 9.41 11.07
CA VAL A 5 -3.05 9.43 10.00
C VAL A 5 -2.54 10.26 8.83
N GLY A 6 -2.66 9.74 7.61
CA GLY A 6 -2.17 10.33 6.37
C GLY A 6 -1.22 9.40 5.61
N ASP A 7 -1.51 9.20 4.33
CA ASP A 7 -0.71 8.47 3.32
C ASP A 7 0.79 8.78 3.35
N LYS A 8 1.18 10.06 3.52
CA LYS A 8 2.58 10.47 3.61
C LYS A 8 3.34 9.76 4.74
N TYR A 9 2.70 9.56 5.90
CA TYR A 9 3.35 8.93 7.04
C TYR A 9 3.45 7.42 6.85
N VAL A 10 2.47 6.84 6.14
CA VAL A 10 2.52 5.43 5.73
C VAL A 10 3.72 5.20 4.82
N LEU A 11 3.86 6.01 3.76
CA LEU A 11 4.97 5.92 2.80
C LEU A 11 6.33 6.12 3.47
N GLU A 12 6.48 7.14 4.31
CA GLU A 12 7.71 7.39 5.05
C GLU A 12 8.12 6.20 5.92
N GLU A 13 7.16 5.59 6.62
CA GLU A 13 7.44 4.44 7.48
C GLU A 13 7.73 3.17 6.68
N MET A 14 7.04 2.99 5.55
CA MET A 14 7.35 1.91 4.60
C MET A 14 8.79 1.99 4.10
N MET A 15 9.26 3.19 3.72
CA MET A 15 10.65 3.41 3.29
C MET A 15 11.66 3.11 4.41
N LYS A 16 11.39 3.56 5.64
CA LYS A 16 12.28 3.29 6.80
C LYS A 16 12.39 1.79 7.09
N LEU A 17 11.27 1.08 7.02
CA LEU A 17 11.19 -0.35 7.35
C LEU A 17 11.49 -1.26 6.15
N LYS A 18 11.71 -0.67 4.96
CA LYS A 18 11.80 -1.40 3.68
C LYS A 18 10.62 -2.34 3.47
N ALA A 19 9.43 -1.88 3.87
CA ALA A 19 8.18 -2.60 3.67
C ALA A 19 7.65 -2.35 2.26
N ASN A 20 7.11 -3.39 1.63
CA ASN A 20 6.59 -3.33 0.27
C ASN A 20 5.05 -3.20 0.19
N LEU A 21 4.34 -3.35 1.31
CA LEU A 21 2.89 -3.19 1.40
C LEU A 21 2.52 -2.30 2.58
N GLY A 22 1.67 -1.31 2.35
CA GLY A 22 1.09 -0.47 3.38
C GLY A 22 -0.18 0.21 2.89
N GLY A 23 -0.89 0.90 3.79
CA GLY A 23 -2.09 1.61 3.42
C GLY A 23 -2.88 2.13 4.60
N GLU A 24 -4.04 2.72 4.28
CA GLU A 24 -4.97 3.32 5.22
C GLU A 24 -6.33 2.62 5.16
N GLN A 25 -7.14 2.77 6.22
CA GLN A 25 -8.49 2.18 6.29
C GLN A 25 -9.48 2.75 5.27
N SER A 26 -9.15 3.89 4.66
CA SER A 26 -9.90 4.47 3.53
C SER A 26 -9.85 3.59 2.27
N GLY A 27 -8.95 2.61 2.20
CA GLY A 27 -8.68 1.80 1.02
C GLY A 27 -7.48 2.27 0.20
N HIS A 28 -6.83 3.38 0.58
CA HIS A 28 -5.58 3.81 -0.01
C HIS A 28 -4.46 2.80 0.30
N THR A 29 -4.10 1.98 -0.68
CA THR A 29 -3.13 0.89 -0.54
C THR A 29 -1.94 1.11 -1.45
N ILE A 30 -0.73 0.99 -0.91
CA ILE A 30 0.55 1.22 -1.58
C ILE A 30 1.27 -0.12 -1.72
N PHE A 31 1.54 -0.51 -2.96
CA PHE A 31 2.45 -1.60 -3.32
C PHE A 31 3.77 -0.99 -3.79
N LEU A 32 4.73 -0.86 -2.87
CA LEU A 32 5.94 -0.06 -3.09
C LEU A 32 6.86 -0.63 -4.19
N ASP A 33 6.71 -1.92 -4.47
CA ASP A 33 7.43 -2.60 -5.56
C ASP A 33 6.95 -2.14 -6.95
N ASP A 34 5.70 -1.68 -7.05
CA ASP A 34 5.04 -1.33 -8.32
C ASP A 34 4.83 0.19 -8.46
N CYS A 35 4.37 0.86 -7.39
CA CYS A 35 4.01 2.28 -7.41
C CYS A 35 4.31 2.96 -6.05
N PRO A 36 5.00 4.12 -6.02
CA PRO A 36 5.32 4.83 -4.78
C PRO A 36 4.13 5.62 -4.19
N THR A 37 2.92 5.47 -4.73
CA THR A 37 1.68 6.08 -4.26
C THR A 37 0.58 5.03 -4.25
N GLY A 38 -0.51 5.30 -3.51
CA GLY A 38 -1.65 4.39 -3.53
C GLY A 38 -2.31 4.33 -4.90
N ASP A 39 -2.60 3.11 -5.35
CA ASP A 39 -3.21 2.84 -6.65
C ASP A 39 -4.34 1.81 -6.49
N GLY A 40 -5.58 2.29 -6.66
CA GLY A 40 -6.77 1.46 -6.52
C GLY A 40 -6.96 0.44 -7.64
N ILE A 41 -6.49 0.73 -8.87
CA ILE A 41 -6.58 -0.19 -10.00
C ILE A 41 -5.59 -1.34 -9.78
N LEU A 42 -4.34 -1.01 -9.46
CA LEU A 42 -3.33 -2.01 -9.10
C LEU A 42 -3.80 -2.89 -7.95
N THR A 43 -4.33 -2.28 -6.89
CA THR A 43 -4.87 -3.02 -5.73
C THR A 43 -5.98 -3.98 -6.15
N SER A 44 -6.90 -3.55 -7.02
CA SER A 44 -7.97 -4.40 -7.54
C SER A 44 -7.43 -5.57 -8.36
N LEU A 45 -6.42 -5.34 -9.21
CA LEU A 45 -5.78 -6.38 -9.99
C LEU A 45 -5.05 -7.40 -9.11
N LYS A 46 -4.26 -6.94 -8.11
CA LYS A 46 -3.60 -7.81 -7.12
C LYS A 46 -4.62 -8.64 -6.34
N MET A 47 -5.78 -8.07 -6.00
CA MET A 47 -6.82 -8.80 -5.30
C MET A 47 -7.46 -9.88 -6.17
N LEU A 48 -7.72 -9.59 -7.45
CA LEU A 48 -8.19 -10.59 -8.42
C LEU A 48 -7.15 -11.70 -8.63
N GLU A 49 -5.87 -11.36 -8.69
CA GLU A 49 -4.75 -12.32 -8.79
C GLU A 49 -4.76 -13.30 -7.62
N VAL A 50 -4.94 -12.80 -6.38
CA VAL A 50 -5.04 -13.64 -5.18
C VAL A 50 -6.31 -14.51 -5.18
N MET A 51 -7.44 -14.00 -5.69
CA MET A 51 -8.69 -14.76 -5.76
C MET A 51 -8.71 -15.85 -6.84
N ALA A 52 -7.94 -15.66 -7.91
CA ALA A 52 -7.83 -16.61 -9.01
C ALA A 52 -6.81 -17.73 -8.75
N ALA A 53 -5.98 -17.59 -7.71
CA ALA A 53 -5.02 -18.60 -7.23
C ALA A 53 -5.72 -19.66 -6.36
#